data_AF-A0A2E7LMN9-F1
#
_entry.id   AF-A0A2E7LMN9-F1
#
_cell.length_a   1.000
_cell.length_b   1.000
_cell.length_c   1.000
_cell.angle_alpha   90.00
_cell.angle_beta   90.00
_cell.angle_gamma   90.00
#
_symmetry.space_group_name_H-M   'P 1'
#
loop_
_entity.id
_entity.type
_entity.pdbx_description
1 polymer ?
#
loop_
_entity_poly.entity_id
_entity_poly.type
_entity_poly.pdbx_seq_one_letter_code
_entity_poly.pdbx_strand_id
1 'polypeptide(L)'
;MEPNLERKVVNDAVAQMRGLAALRGRNIDWAEKTVREATNLTASEALEQNVIDVMATDVGGLLAKIDGMTLATKTGSVTLATKGSEHQVITSTWFEHSSLKTVLDALGDSLWWVISIVLVIGEVVLPGTFLIWFAFAAFGVGLIGLVVDLSGMSQVVVFGLLSFASLSLGYLMRKRRGDPEVPAFADRTQAYMGKTYTVVEAIENGQGKIQVGDSVWLAEGEDCRVGGSVKVIDSRGNVLLIEVVAHNENPPN
;
A
#
# COMPACT_ATOMS: atom_id res chain seq x y z
N MET A 1 -28.21 30.35 -19.28
CA MET A 1 -26.93 30.97 -19.70
C MET A 1 -27.25 32.33 -20.31
N GLU A 2 -26.44 33.37 -20.07
CA GLU A 2 -26.69 34.69 -20.66
C GLU A 2 -26.53 34.65 -22.20
N PRO A 3 -27.52 35.12 -22.98
CA PRO A 3 -27.49 35.09 -24.45
C PRO A 3 -26.29 35.83 -25.08
N ASN A 4 -25.69 36.77 -24.35
CA ASN A 4 -24.55 37.54 -24.83
C ASN A 4 -23.25 36.72 -24.81
N LEU A 5 -23.04 35.94 -23.76
CA LEU A 5 -21.83 35.13 -23.59
C LEU A 5 -21.73 34.05 -24.67
N GLU A 6 -22.84 33.32 -24.89
CA GLU A 6 -22.93 32.26 -25.89
C GLU A 6 -22.56 32.76 -27.29
N ARG A 7 -23.13 33.89 -27.72
CA ARG A 7 -22.83 34.50 -29.01
C ARG A 7 -21.37 34.95 -29.13
N LYS A 8 -20.74 35.42 -28.04
CA LYS A 8 -19.31 35.77 -28.03
C LYS A 8 -18.42 34.53 -28.17
N VAL A 9 -18.76 33.44 -27.47
CA VAL A 9 -18.04 32.16 -27.57
C VAL A 9 -18.15 31.60 -28.99
N VAL A 10 -19.36 31.61 -29.59
CA VAL A 10 -19.57 31.16 -30.97
C VAL A 10 -18.79 32.01 -31.97
N ASN A 11 -18.83 33.34 -31.84
CA ASN A 11 -18.09 34.22 -32.74
C ASN A 11 -16.56 34.04 -32.64
N ASP A 12 -16.03 33.80 -31.44
CA ASP A 12 -14.61 33.49 -31.26
C ASP A 12 -14.23 32.16 -31.91
N ALA A 13 -15.03 31.11 -31.69
CA ALA A 13 -14.84 29.81 -32.34
C ALA A 13 -14.91 29.90 -33.88
N VAL A 14 -15.84 30.69 -34.43
CA VAL A 14 -15.93 30.96 -35.87
C VAL A 14 -14.65 31.64 -36.38
N ALA A 15 -14.16 32.65 -35.67
CA ALA A 15 -12.93 33.34 -36.06
C ALA A 15 -11.72 32.40 -36.08
N GLN A 16 -11.59 31.53 -35.06
CA GLN A 16 -10.53 30.52 -35.00
C GLN A 16 -10.63 29.51 -36.15
N MET A 17 -11.82 28.99 -36.44
CA MET A 17 -12.05 28.01 -37.51
C MET A 17 -11.79 28.61 -38.90
N ARG A 18 -12.26 29.84 -39.15
CA ARG A 18 -11.97 30.57 -40.40
C ARG A 18 -10.46 30.80 -40.58
N GLY A 19 -9.77 31.20 -39.51
CA GLY A 19 -8.31 31.39 -39.52
C GLY A 19 -7.57 30.10 -39.85
N LEU A 20 -7.96 28.99 -39.24
CA LEU A 20 -7.32 27.69 -39.46
C LEU A 20 -7.58 27.15 -40.87
N ALA A 21 -8.80 27.33 -41.38
CA ALA A 21 -9.15 26.99 -42.76
C ALA A 21 -8.35 27.83 -43.77
N ALA A 22 -8.25 29.15 -43.56
CA ALA A 22 -7.48 30.04 -44.42
C ALA A 22 -5.98 29.68 -44.44
N LEU A 23 -5.39 29.40 -43.28
CA LEU A 23 -3.98 28.97 -43.15
C LEU A 23 -3.69 27.67 -43.90
N ARG A 24 -4.68 26.76 -43.98
CA ARG A 24 -4.57 25.44 -44.61
C ARG A 24 -5.09 25.42 -46.06
N GLY A 25 -5.57 26.55 -46.59
CA GLY A 25 -6.17 26.62 -47.92
C GLY A 25 -7.49 25.83 -48.06
N ARG A 26 -8.26 25.71 -46.97
CA ARG A 26 -9.54 24.99 -46.91
C ARG A 26 -10.74 25.92 -47.05
N ASN A 27 -11.90 25.33 -47.29
CA ASN A 27 -13.16 26.05 -47.40
C ASN A 27 -13.55 26.78 -46.10
N ILE A 28 -13.36 28.09 -46.13
CA ILE A 28 -13.57 29.01 -45.01
C ILE A 28 -15.06 29.15 -44.70
N ASP A 29 -15.90 29.20 -45.74
CA ASP A 29 -17.34 29.42 -45.60
C ASP A 29 -18.01 28.20 -44.96
N TRP A 30 -17.58 27.00 -45.35
CA TRP A 30 -17.98 25.78 -44.67
C TRP A 30 -17.54 25.78 -43.20
N ALA A 31 -16.29 26.16 -42.90
CA ALA A 31 -15.77 26.17 -41.54
C ALA A 31 -16.55 27.12 -40.60
N GLU A 32 -17.03 28.27 -41.11
CA GLU A 32 -17.94 29.14 -40.36
C GLU A 32 -19.32 28.51 -40.19
N LYS A 33 -19.89 28.00 -41.28
CA LYS A 33 -21.24 27.43 -41.28
C LYS A 33 -21.36 26.26 -40.31
N THR A 34 -20.35 25.39 -40.23
CA THR A 34 -20.34 24.26 -39.30
C THR A 34 -20.35 24.68 -37.84
N VAL A 35 -19.65 25.76 -37.47
CA VAL A 35 -19.66 26.25 -36.07
C VAL A 35 -20.99 26.92 -35.72
N ARG A 36 -21.58 27.67 -36.66
CA ARG A 36 -22.84 28.40 -36.41
C ARG A 36 -24.08 27.52 -36.48
N GLU A 37 -24.11 26.60 -37.43
CA GLU A 37 -25.31 25.83 -37.81
C GLU A 37 -25.17 24.33 -37.54
N ALA A 38 -24.02 23.86 -37.03
CA ALA A 38 -23.75 22.44 -36.78
C ALA A 38 -23.99 21.55 -38.02
N THR A 39 -23.54 22.00 -39.20
CA THR A 39 -23.68 21.24 -40.44
C THR A 39 -22.81 19.99 -40.44
N ASN A 40 -23.36 18.89 -40.98
CA ASN A 40 -22.64 17.63 -41.19
C ASN A 40 -22.33 17.47 -42.69
N LEU A 41 -21.18 16.89 -43.00
CA LEU A 41 -20.81 16.49 -44.37
C LEU A 41 -20.49 15.00 -44.42
N THR A 42 -20.82 14.38 -45.54
CA THR A 42 -20.28 13.07 -45.90
C THR A 42 -18.83 13.20 -46.40
N ALA A 43 -18.08 12.10 -46.42
CA ALA A 43 -16.69 12.12 -46.87
C ALA A 43 -16.55 12.62 -48.32
N SER A 44 -17.47 12.25 -49.22
CA SER A 44 -17.46 12.68 -50.62
C SER A 44 -17.71 14.18 -50.77
N GLU A 45 -18.72 14.71 -50.08
CA GLU A 45 -19.02 16.16 -50.09
C GLU A 45 -17.88 16.97 -49.46
N ALA A 46 -17.22 16.42 -48.43
CA ALA A 46 -16.05 17.06 -47.81
C ALA A 46 -14.87 17.17 -48.77
N LEU A 47 -14.69 16.19 -49.67
CA LEU A 47 -13.66 16.26 -50.71
C LEU A 47 -14.02 17.30 -51.77
N GLU A 48 -15.27 17.30 -52.24
CA GLU A 48 -15.77 18.26 -53.24
C GLU A 48 -15.70 19.71 -52.73
N GLN A 49 -16.04 19.92 -51.46
CA GLN A 49 -16.00 21.24 -50.83
C GLN A 49 -14.60 21.62 -50.34
N ASN A 50 -13.55 20.85 -50.65
CA ASN A 50 -12.17 21.11 -50.22
C ASN A 50 -12.01 21.29 -48.69
N VAL A 51 -12.69 20.43 -47.93
CA VAL A 51 -12.56 20.31 -46.47
C VAL A 51 -11.50 19.25 -46.12
N ILE A 52 -11.39 18.19 -46.92
CA ILE A 52 -10.37 17.14 -46.81
C ILE A 52 -9.55 17.02 -48.11
N ASP A 53 -8.37 16.43 -48.04
CA ASP A 53 -7.51 16.22 -49.22
C ASP A 53 -7.83 14.94 -49.99
N VAL A 54 -8.11 13.87 -49.26
CA VAL A 54 -8.20 12.52 -49.81
C VAL A 54 -9.17 11.67 -49.01
N MET A 55 -9.79 10.74 -49.73
CA MET A 55 -10.54 9.63 -49.13
C MET A 55 -9.80 8.33 -49.37
N ALA A 56 -9.71 7.49 -48.35
CA ALA A 56 -9.10 6.16 -48.43
C ALA A 56 -9.92 5.16 -47.62
N THR A 57 -9.96 3.91 -48.10
CA THR A 57 -10.70 2.80 -47.47
C THR A 57 -9.86 2.05 -46.42
N ASP A 58 -8.54 2.20 -46.47
CA ASP A 58 -7.58 1.59 -45.56
C ASP A 58 -6.30 2.42 -45.49
N VAL A 59 -5.41 2.07 -44.55
CA VAL A 59 -4.15 2.79 -44.32
C VAL A 59 -3.22 2.69 -45.53
N GLY A 60 -3.18 1.55 -46.22
CA GLY A 60 -2.33 1.35 -47.39
C GLY A 60 -2.72 2.27 -48.56
N GLY A 61 -4.02 2.34 -48.86
CA GLY A 61 -4.60 3.23 -49.86
C GLY A 61 -4.45 4.70 -49.49
N LEU A 62 -4.48 5.05 -48.19
CA LEU A 62 -4.18 6.40 -47.73
C LEU A 62 -2.71 6.75 -48.01
N LEU A 63 -1.77 5.90 -47.58
CA LEU A 63 -0.33 6.12 -47.75
C LEU A 63 0.05 6.24 -49.23
N ALA A 64 -0.57 5.45 -50.12
CA ALA A 64 -0.35 5.54 -51.56
C ALA A 64 -0.85 6.87 -52.16
N LYS A 65 -1.97 7.40 -51.67
CA LYS A 65 -2.55 8.65 -52.19
C LYS A 65 -1.83 9.90 -51.68
N ILE A 66 -1.29 9.87 -50.46
CA ILE A 66 -0.59 11.01 -49.87
C ILE A 66 0.90 11.06 -50.23
N ASP A 67 1.45 10.04 -50.88
CA ASP A 67 2.84 10.02 -51.33
C ASP A 67 3.10 11.18 -52.31
N GLY A 68 4.16 11.95 -52.05
CA GLY A 68 4.52 13.13 -52.82
C GLY A 68 3.69 14.39 -52.51
N MET A 69 2.70 14.32 -51.61
CA MET A 69 1.96 15.51 -51.20
C MET A 69 2.83 16.43 -50.34
N THR A 70 2.73 17.73 -50.60
CA THR A 70 3.46 18.75 -49.84
C THR A 70 2.55 19.38 -48.81
N LEU A 71 2.90 19.27 -47.53
CA LEU A 71 2.12 19.77 -46.40
C LEU A 71 2.84 20.94 -45.71
N ALA A 72 2.10 22.01 -45.42
CA ALA A 72 2.59 23.09 -44.57
C ALA A 72 2.53 22.66 -43.10
N THR A 73 3.70 22.46 -42.48
CA THR A 73 3.84 22.17 -41.04
C THR A 73 4.37 23.40 -40.29
N LYS A 74 4.28 23.40 -38.96
CA LYS A 74 4.80 24.50 -38.11
C LYS A 74 6.30 24.76 -38.32
N THR A 75 7.05 23.75 -38.76
CA THR A 75 8.50 23.78 -39.01
C THR A 75 8.87 24.03 -40.47
N GLY A 76 7.88 24.15 -41.38
CA GLY A 76 8.09 24.39 -42.80
C GLY A 76 7.26 23.49 -43.71
N SER A 77 7.46 23.63 -45.01
CA SER A 77 6.84 22.76 -46.02
C SER A 77 7.53 21.40 -46.05
N VAL A 78 6.79 20.31 -45.85
CA VAL A 78 7.30 18.93 -45.84
C VAL A 78 6.61 18.14 -46.94
N THR A 79 7.38 17.55 -47.85
CA THR A 79 6.87 16.60 -48.84
C THR A 79 6.86 15.20 -48.23
N LEU A 80 5.69 14.56 -48.25
CA LEU A 80 5.50 13.22 -47.72
C LEU A 80 6.16 12.20 -48.65
N ALA A 81 7.05 11.38 -48.10
CA ALA A 81 7.62 10.20 -48.77
C ALA A 81 7.12 8.96 -48.03
N THR A 82 5.98 8.43 -48.44
CA THR A 82 5.29 7.31 -47.78
C THR A 82 5.52 5.98 -48.51
N LYS A 83 6.05 6.00 -49.74
CA LYS A 83 6.39 4.81 -50.50
C LYS A 83 7.41 3.93 -49.78
N GLY A 84 7.01 2.70 -49.44
CA GLY A 84 7.86 1.73 -48.74
C GLY A 84 8.03 2.01 -47.24
N SER A 85 7.25 2.92 -46.67
CA SER A 85 7.27 3.20 -45.23
C SER A 85 6.65 2.04 -44.45
N GLU A 86 7.40 1.53 -43.47
CA GLU A 86 6.90 0.55 -42.52
C GLU A 86 5.97 1.23 -41.52
N HIS A 87 4.67 0.91 -41.56
CA HIS A 87 3.72 1.46 -40.62
C HIS A 87 3.74 0.65 -39.32
N GLN A 88 4.26 1.24 -38.25
CA GLN A 88 4.11 0.69 -36.91
C GLN A 88 2.73 1.08 -36.36
N VAL A 89 1.88 0.08 -36.13
CA VAL A 89 0.64 0.28 -35.38
C VAL A 89 1.03 0.44 -33.93
N ILE A 90 1.03 1.68 -33.44
CA ILE A 90 1.16 1.95 -32.00
C ILE A 90 -0.16 1.58 -31.36
N THR A 91 -0.28 0.33 -30.90
CA THR A 91 -1.37 -0.07 -30.00
C THR A 91 -1.12 0.60 -28.66
N SER A 92 -1.69 1.78 -28.46
CA SER A 92 -1.69 2.44 -27.15
C SER A 92 -2.48 1.56 -26.20
N THR A 93 -1.81 0.88 -25.28
CA THR A 93 -2.49 0.20 -24.18
C THR A 93 -2.93 1.27 -23.19
N TRP A 94 -4.12 1.12 -22.60
CA TRP A 94 -4.74 2.07 -21.66
C TRP A 94 -3.85 2.44 -20.44
N PHE A 95 -2.76 1.72 -20.19
CA PHE A 95 -1.80 1.97 -19.12
C PHE A 95 -0.66 2.94 -19.50
N GLU A 96 -0.30 3.07 -20.79
CA GLU A 96 0.84 3.90 -21.22
C GLU A 96 0.59 5.41 -21.08
N HIS A 97 -0.70 5.81 -21.08
CA HIS A 97 -1.12 7.19 -20.80
C HIS A 97 -1.53 7.43 -19.35
N SER A 98 -1.45 6.40 -18.49
CA SER A 98 -1.82 6.57 -17.09
C SER A 98 -0.77 7.43 -16.38
N SER A 99 -1.22 8.47 -15.68
CA SER A 99 -0.37 9.34 -14.84
C SER A 99 0.50 8.55 -13.86
N LEU A 100 0.10 7.32 -13.54
CA LEU A 100 0.85 6.37 -12.73
C LEU A 100 2.25 6.06 -13.30
N LYS A 101 2.38 5.81 -14.61
CA LYS A 101 3.70 5.52 -15.21
C LYS A 101 4.62 6.72 -15.10
N THR A 102 4.10 7.92 -15.35
CA THR A 102 4.84 9.17 -15.18
C THR A 102 5.33 9.35 -13.74
N VAL A 103 4.49 9.01 -12.75
CA VAL A 103 4.87 9.07 -11.34
C VAL A 103 5.93 8.01 -11.01
N LEU A 104 5.78 6.77 -11.50
CA LEU A 104 6.78 5.72 -11.28
C LEU A 104 8.13 6.07 -11.92
N ASP A 105 8.13 6.55 -13.16
CA ASP A 105 9.35 6.98 -13.85
C ASP A 105 10.00 8.20 -13.16
N ALA A 106 9.19 9.14 -12.66
CA ALA A 106 9.69 10.28 -11.89
C ALA A 106 10.28 9.89 -10.54
N LEU A 107 9.76 8.82 -9.91
CA LEU A 107 10.29 8.27 -8.67
C LEU A 107 11.57 7.46 -8.93
N GLY A 108 11.70 6.77 -10.07
CA GLY A 108 12.92 6.06 -10.46
C GLY A 108 13.52 5.23 -9.32
N ASP A 109 14.80 5.42 -9.04
CA ASP A 109 15.51 4.75 -7.92
C ASP A 109 15.00 5.20 -6.54
N SER A 110 14.37 6.37 -6.45
CA SER A 110 13.77 6.86 -5.21
C SER A 110 12.49 6.13 -4.80
N LEU A 111 11.93 5.32 -5.70
CA LEU A 111 10.76 4.48 -5.43
C LEU A 111 10.99 3.56 -4.22
N TRP A 112 12.19 3.02 -4.05
CA TRP A 112 12.53 2.12 -2.95
C TRP A 112 12.49 2.81 -1.58
N TRP A 113 12.86 4.09 -1.50
CA TRP A 113 12.70 4.88 -0.27
C TRP A 113 11.23 5.06 0.08
N VAL A 114 10.38 5.34 -0.92
CA VAL A 114 8.93 5.47 -0.71
C VAL A 114 8.34 4.15 -0.25
N ILE A 115 8.69 3.03 -0.90
CA ILE A 115 8.25 1.68 -0.49
C ILE A 115 8.67 1.39 0.95
N SER A 116 9.91 1.70 1.32
CA SER A 116 10.41 1.52 2.69
C SER A 116 9.55 2.28 3.70
N ILE A 117 9.23 3.56 3.44
CA ILE A 117 8.43 4.39 4.34
C ILE A 117 7.00 3.85 4.44
N VAL A 118 6.39 3.49 3.30
CA VAL A 118 5.03 2.93 3.25
C VAL A 118 4.93 1.64 4.06
N LEU A 119 5.94 0.75 3.98
CA LEU A 119 5.97 -0.49 4.75
C LEU A 119 6.10 -0.24 6.26
N VAL A 120 6.90 0.75 6.68
CA VAL A 120 6.98 1.16 8.09
C VAL A 120 5.64 1.69 8.59
N ILE A 121 4.97 2.54 7.81
CA ILE A 121 3.63 3.05 8.16
C ILE A 121 2.62 1.89 8.22
N GLY A 122 2.71 0.95 7.28
CA GLY A 122 1.86 -0.24 7.24
C GLY A 122 1.96 -1.08 8.52
N GLU A 123 3.16 -1.26 9.08
CA GLU A 123 3.37 -1.95 10.36
C GLU A 123 2.68 -1.23 11.53
N VAL A 124 2.65 0.11 11.53
CA VAL A 124 1.98 0.88 12.59
C VAL A 124 0.45 0.70 12.53
N VAL A 125 -0.10 0.57 11.33
CA VAL A 125 -1.55 0.37 11.10
C VAL A 125 -1.96 -1.08 11.33
N LEU A 126 -1.14 -2.04 10.87
CA LEU A 126 -1.39 -3.47 10.97
C LEU A 126 -0.42 -4.07 12.00
N PRO A 127 -0.86 -4.37 13.23
CA PRO A 127 0.00 -5.00 14.22
C PRO A 127 0.34 -6.42 13.77
N GLY A 128 1.52 -6.58 13.18
CA GLY A 128 1.94 -7.81 12.54
C GLY A 128 3.37 -7.65 12.09
N THR A 129 4.31 -7.92 13.02
CA THR A 129 5.78 -7.71 13.04
C THR A 129 6.60 -8.12 11.79
N PHE A 130 5.97 -8.39 10.66
CA PHE A 130 6.51 -8.86 9.40
C PHE A 130 6.85 -7.71 8.45
N LEU A 131 6.06 -6.62 8.41
CA LEU A 131 6.24 -5.55 7.42
C LEU A 131 7.53 -4.77 7.66
N ILE A 132 7.96 -4.64 8.91
CA ILE A 132 9.23 -4.00 9.25
C ILE A 132 10.45 -4.68 8.61
N TRP A 133 10.43 -6.02 8.45
CA TRP A 133 11.55 -6.75 7.83
C TRP A 133 11.64 -6.50 6.33
N PHE A 134 10.50 -6.36 5.67
CA PHE A 134 10.44 -5.95 4.26
C PHE A 134 10.83 -4.47 4.08
N ALA A 135 10.51 -3.61 5.04
CA ALA A 135 10.95 -2.21 5.01
C ALA A 135 12.47 -2.10 5.05
N PHE A 136 13.14 -2.85 5.93
CA PHE A 136 14.61 -2.90 5.97
C PHE A 136 15.22 -3.42 4.65
N ALA A 137 14.58 -4.39 4.00
CA ALA A 137 15.04 -4.87 2.70
C ALA A 137 14.91 -3.81 1.62
N ALA A 138 13.77 -3.11 1.54
CA ALA A 138 13.55 -2.01 0.59
C ALA A 138 14.52 -0.84 0.83
N PHE A 139 14.76 -0.49 2.10
CA PHE A 139 15.77 0.49 2.51
C PHE A 139 17.18 0.10 2.05
N GLY A 140 17.54 -1.18 2.21
CA GLY A 140 18.82 -1.73 1.76
C GLY A 140 19.00 -1.64 0.24
N VAL A 141 17.96 -1.91 -0.55
CA VAL A 141 17.99 -1.74 -2.00
C VAL A 141 18.21 -0.27 -2.37
N GLY A 142 17.49 0.65 -1.73
CA GLY A 142 17.68 2.09 -1.92
C GLY A 142 19.11 2.54 -1.61
N LEU A 143 19.71 2.01 -0.53
CA LEU A 143 21.07 2.33 -0.13
C LEU A 143 22.13 1.75 -1.09
N ILE A 144 21.92 0.54 -1.61
CA ILE A 144 22.79 -0.06 -2.64
C ILE A 144 22.70 0.74 -3.94
N GLY A 145 21.50 1.19 -4.32
CA GLY A 145 21.27 2.03 -5.50
C GLY A 145 22.03 3.36 -5.48
N LEU A 146 22.40 3.87 -4.30
CA LEU A 146 23.24 5.08 -4.19
C LEU A 146 24.71 4.84 -4.60
N VAL A 147 25.18 3.59 -4.54
CA VAL A 147 26.58 3.22 -4.79
C VAL A 147 26.74 2.47 -6.11
N VAL A 148 25.73 1.68 -6.48
CA VAL A 148 25.73 0.80 -7.65
C VAL A 148 24.49 1.09 -8.48
N ASP A 149 24.70 1.41 -9.76
CA ASP A 149 23.60 1.51 -10.73
C ASP A 149 23.09 0.11 -11.07
N LEU A 150 21.91 -0.23 -10.53
CA LEU A 150 21.27 -1.53 -10.68
C LEU A 150 20.10 -1.41 -11.66
N SER A 151 20.07 -2.27 -12.67
CA SER A 151 18.89 -2.40 -13.54
C SER A 151 17.66 -2.81 -12.71
N GLY A 152 16.45 -2.40 -13.12
CA GLY A 152 15.22 -2.67 -12.36
C GLY A 152 15.01 -4.15 -12.01
N MET A 153 15.39 -5.07 -12.91
CA MET A 153 15.34 -6.52 -12.64
C MET A 153 16.29 -6.94 -11.51
N SER A 154 17.51 -6.40 -11.51
CA SER A 154 18.49 -6.68 -10.45
C SER A 154 18.09 -6.09 -9.10
N GLN A 155 17.44 -4.92 -9.09
CA GLN A 155 16.89 -4.32 -7.86
C GLN A 155 15.86 -5.25 -7.20
N VAL A 156 14.96 -5.85 -7.99
CA VAL A 156 13.94 -6.80 -7.49
C VAL A 156 14.58 -8.09 -6.96
N VAL A 157 15.62 -8.60 -7.63
CA VAL A 157 16.36 -9.79 -7.17
C VAL A 157 17.05 -9.51 -5.84
N VAL A 158 17.75 -8.37 -5.72
CA VAL A 158 18.42 -7.95 -4.49
C VAL A 158 17.41 -7.74 -3.37
N PHE A 159 16.25 -7.13 -3.65
CA PHE A 159 15.15 -6.99 -2.70
C PHE A 159 14.69 -8.34 -2.14
N GLY A 160 14.50 -9.33 -3.03
CA GLY A 160 14.13 -10.68 -2.63
C GLY A 160 15.16 -11.30 -1.68
N LEU A 161 16.43 -11.25 -2.05
CA LEU A 161 17.53 -11.78 -1.23
C LEU A 161 17.62 -11.09 0.14
N LEU A 162 17.55 -9.75 0.17
CA LEU A 162 17.57 -8.97 1.40
C LEU A 162 16.34 -9.25 2.27
N SER A 163 15.18 -9.46 1.67
CA SER A 163 13.95 -9.81 2.40
C SER A 163 14.09 -11.16 3.09
N PHE A 164 14.59 -12.18 2.39
CA PHE A 164 14.85 -13.49 3.00
C PHE A 164 15.88 -13.42 4.13
N ALA A 165 16.95 -12.65 3.95
CA ALA A 165 17.97 -12.45 4.98
C ALA A 165 17.39 -11.72 6.21
N SER A 166 16.60 -10.67 5.98
CA SER A 166 15.93 -9.86 6.99
C SER A 166 14.94 -10.71 7.82
N LEU A 167 14.07 -11.49 7.16
CA LEU A 167 13.16 -12.41 7.85
C LEU A 167 13.90 -13.50 8.61
N SER A 168 14.96 -14.06 8.04
CA SER A 168 15.76 -15.10 8.71
C SER A 168 16.41 -14.56 9.97
N LEU A 169 16.96 -13.35 9.93
CA LEU A 169 17.55 -12.68 11.07
C LEU A 169 16.51 -12.39 12.14
N GLY A 170 15.34 -11.88 11.76
CA GLY A 170 14.22 -11.64 12.67
C GLY A 170 13.71 -12.91 13.33
N TYR A 171 13.60 -14.00 12.58
CA TYR A 171 13.23 -15.31 13.10
C TYR A 171 14.28 -15.84 14.09
N LEU A 172 15.57 -15.75 13.77
CA LEU A 172 16.66 -16.16 14.68
C LEU A 172 16.68 -15.31 15.95
N MET A 173 16.48 -13.99 15.83
CA MET A 173 16.45 -13.09 16.98
C MET A 173 15.27 -13.38 17.90
N ARG A 174 14.08 -13.63 17.35
CA ARG A 174 12.90 -14.03 18.14
C ARG A 174 13.11 -15.37 18.83
N LYS A 175 13.69 -16.35 18.13
CA LYS A 175 14.05 -17.65 18.70
C LYS A 175 15.09 -17.53 19.83
N ARG A 176 16.04 -16.59 19.70
CA ARG A 176 17.07 -16.33 20.74
C ARG A 176 16.55 -15.51 21.91
N ARG A 177 15.55 -14.66 21.71
CA ARG A 177 15.00 -13.82 22.78
C ARG A 177 14.18 -14.60 23.79
N GLY A 178 13.81 -15.85 23.48
CA GLY A 178 12.72 -16.54 24.17
C GLY A 178 11.42 -15.75 23.97
N ASP A 179 10.26 -16.39 23.98
CA ASP A 179 9.11 -15.59 24.38
C ASP A 179 9.41 -15.04 25.77
N PRO A 180 9.00 -13.79 26.10
CA PRO A 180 8.87 -13.45 27.51
C PRO A 180 7.90 -14.50 28.05
N GLU A 181 8.44 -15.48 28.78
CA GLU A 181 7.64 -16.37 29.60
C GLU A 181 6.76 -15.42 30.40
N VAL A 182 5.46 -15.40 30.06
CA VAL A 182 4.46 -15.14 31.08
C VAL A 182 4.90 -16.09 32.19
N PRO A 183 5.38 -15.59 33.35
CA PRO A 183 6.04 -16.45 34.32
C PRO A 183 5.15 -17.67 34.49
N ALA A 184 5.66 -18.85 34.15
CA ALA A 184 4.88 -20.07 34.24
C ALA A 184 4.23 -20.03 35.63
N PHE A 185 2.95 -20.36 35.76
CA PHE A 185 2.22 -20.24 37.03
C PHE A 185 3.05 -20.69 38.26
N ALA A 186 3.92 -21.69 38.07
CA ALA A 186 4.96 -22.15 38.98
C ALA A 186 5.88 -21.07 39.59
N ASP A 187 6.34 -20.06 38.85
CA ASP A 187 7.22 -19.00 39.36
C ASP A 187 6.48 -18.03 40.30
N ARG A 188 5.18 -17.82 40.07
CA ARG A 188 4.34 -16.98 40.93
C ARG A 188 3.99 -17.67 42.24
N THR A 189 3.71 -18.98 42.21
CA THR A 189 3.37 -19.74 43.43
C THR A 189 4.60 -20.04 44.29
N GLN A 190 5.80 -20.16 43.70
CA GLN A 190 7.06 -20.27 44.46
C GLN A 190 7.28 -19.10 45.43
N ALA A 191 6.88 -17.88 45.05
CA ALA A 191 6.99 -16.71 45.92
C ALA A 191 6.07 -16.79 47.16
N TYR A 192 5.07 -17.66 47.15
CA TYR A 192 4.12 -17.88 48.25
C TYR A 192 4.49 -19.09 49.11
N MET A 193 5.38 -19.97 48.63
CA MET A 193 5.83 -21.15 49.36
C MET A 193 6.46 -20.79 50.69
N GLY A 194 6.04 -21.49 51.74
CA GLY A 194 6.57 -21.32 53.10
C GLY A 194 6.07 -20.08 53.85
N LYS A 195 5.22 -19.25 53.24
CA LYS A 195 4.60 -18.08 53.88
C LYS A 195 3.23 -18.42 54.47
N THR A 196 2.88 -17.69 55.52
CA THR A 196 1.59 -17.83 56.22
C THR A 196 0.60 -16.80 55.70
N TYR A 197 -0.61 -17.24 55.40
CA TYR A 197 -1.70 -16.43 54.89
C TYR A 197 -2.98 -16.66 55.69
N THR A 198 -3.91 -15.73 55.58
CA THR A 198 -5.18 -15.77 56.31
C THR A 198 -6.27 -16.41 55.47
N VAL A 199 -7.04 -17.29 56.10
CA VAL A 199 -8.21 -17.95 55.52
C VAL A 199 -9.37 -16.95 55.45
N VAL A 200 -9.87 -16.69 54.24
CA VAL A 200 -11.03 -15.78 54.01
C VAL A 200 -12.34 -16.57 53.94
N GLU A 201 -12.28 -17.77 53.38
CA GLU A 201 -13.39 -18.72 53.31
C GLU A 201 -12.96 -20.01 53.98
N ALA A 202 -13.77 -20.49 54.94
CA ALA A 202 -13.43 -21.66 55.75
C ALA A 202 -13.06 -22.82 54.83
N ILE A 203 -12.00 -23.54 55.22
CA ILE A 203 -11.61 -24.77 54.55
C ILE A 203 -12.44 -25.87 55.20
N GLU A 204 -13.45 -26.34 54.47
CA GLU A 204 -14.36 -27.41 54.89
C GLU A 204 -14.37 -28.50 53.81
N ASN A 205 -14.19 -29.77 54.21
CA ASN A 205 -13.97 -30.89 53.28
C ASN A 205 -12.72 -30.70 52.41
N GLY A 206 -11.68 -30.09 52.98
CA GLY A 206 -10.38 -29.96 52.33
C GLY A 206 -10.26 -28.83 51.31
N GLN A 207 -11.31 -28.05 51.01
CA GLN A 207 -11.24 -26.89 50.10
C GLN A 207 -11.67 -25.60 50.77
N GLY A 208 -10.95 -24.51 50.52
CA GLY A 208 -11.32 -23.17 50.96
C GLY A 208 -10.55 -22.08 50.20
N LYS A 209 -10.55 -20.84 50.71
CA LYS A 209 -9.86 -19.73 50.04
C LYS A 209 -9.01 -18.91 51.01
N ILE A 210 -7.82 -18.53 50.54
CA ILE A 210 -6.86 -17.73 51.30
C ILE A 210 -6.55 -16.41 50.60
N GLN A 211 -6.24 -15.38 51.38
CA GLN A 211 -5.83 -14.08 50.86
C GLN A 211 -4.31 -14.04 50.68
N VAL A 212 -3.83 -13.79 49.46
CA VAL A 212 -2.42 -13.58 49.14
C VAL A 212 -2.25 -12.16 48.58
N GLY A 213 -1.80 -11.22 49.42
CA GLY A 213 -1.76 -9.80 49.08
C GLY A 213 -3.17 -9.28 48.78
N ASP A 214 -3.39 -8.79 47.56
CA ASP A 214 -4.69 -8.28 47.11
C ASP A 214 -5.52 -9.32 46.32
N SER A 215 -5.03 -10.56 46.19
CA SER A 215 -5.68 -11.62 45.41
C SER A 215 -6.15 -12.78 46.28
N VAL A 216 -7.32 -13.34 45.97
CA VAL A 216 -7.88 -14.53 46.63
C VAL A 216 -7.49 -15.77 45.85
N TRP A 217 -6.91 -16.76 46.53
CA TRP A 217 -6.46 -18.02 45.95
C TRP A 217 -7.24 -19.20 46.50
N LEU A 218 -7.49 -20.21 45.65
CA LEU A 218 -8.06 -21.48 46.08
C LEU A 218 -7.00 -22.25 46.87
N ALA A 219 -7.37 -22.71 48.05
CA ALA A 219 -6.50 -23.46 48.93
C ALA A 219 -7.10 -24.83 49.25
N GLU A 220 -6.24 -25.84 49.34
CA GLU A 220 -6.60 -27.21 49.67
C GLU A 220 -5.72 -27.71 50.81
N GLY A 221 -6.31 -28.27 51.87
CA GLY A 221 -5.56 -28.70 53.04
C GLY A 221 -6.43 -28.97 54.26
N GLU A 222 -5.80 -28.98 55.44
CA GLU A 222 -6.50 -29.26 56.71
C GLU A 222 -7.59 -28.22 57.01
N ASP A 223 -8.70 -28.70 57.58
CA ASP A 223 -9.87 -27.86 57.86
C ASP A 223 -9.51 -26.71 58.81
N CYS A 224 -9.83 -25.49 58.39
CA CYS A 224 -9.48 -24.27 59.12
C CYS A 224 -10.58 -23.23 58.97
N ARG A 225 -10.97 -22.65 60.11
CA ARG A 225 -12.01 -21.61 60.17
C ARG A 225 -11.54 -20.29 59.52
N VAL A 226 -12.51 -19.48 59.09
CA VAL A 226 -12.25 -18.10 58.61
C VAL A 226 -11.45 -17.32 59.66
N GLY A 227 -10.42 -16.60 59.21
CA GLY A 227 -9.48 -15.87 60.06
C GLY A 227 -8.31 -16.72 60.60
N GLY A 228 -8.30 -18.03 60.34
CA GLY A 228 -7.19 -18.91 60.65
C GLY A 228 -5.92 -18.58 59.85
N SER A 229 -4.77 -18.95 60.39
CA SER A 229 -3.46 -18.79 59.74
C SER A 229 -2.98 -20.13 59.18
N VAL A 230 -2.72 -20.17 57.88
CA VAL A 230 -2.30 -21.37 57.16
C VAL A 230 -1.04 -21.11 56.37
N LYS A 231 -0.14 -22.08 56.31
CA LYS A 231 1.15 -21.98 55.61
C LYS A 231 1.06 -22.75 54.29
N VAL A 232 1.53 -22.12 53.21
CA VAL A 232 1.56 -22.80 51.90
C VAL A 232 2.76 -23.74 51.85
N ILE A 233 2.49 -25.02 51.63
CA ILE A 233 3.49 -26.09 51.56
C ILE A 233 3.86 -26.46 50.13
N ASP A 234 2.91 -26.38 49.20
CA ASP A 234 3.09 -26.74 47.80
C ASP A 234 2.00 -26.09 46.92
N SER A 235 2.09 -26.19 45.60
CA SER A 235 1.07 -25.72 44.66
C SER A 235 0.78 -26.74 43.57
N ARG A 236 -0.50 -27.05 43.34
CA ARG A 236 -0.98 -27.88 42.23
C ARG A 236 -1.75 -27.03 41.23
N GLY A 237 -1.06 -26.58 40.18
CA GLY A 237 -1.65 -25.72 39.16
C GLY A 237 -2.11 -24.39 39.74
N ASN A 238 -3.44 -24.18 39.82
CA ASN A 238 -4.04 -22.95 40.36
C ASN A 238 -4.54 -23.10 41.82
N VAL A 239 -4.15 -24.18 42.50
CA VAL A 239 -4.55 -24.49 43.88
C VAL A 239 -3.31 -24.53 44.77
N LEU A 240 -3.38 -23.86 45.92
CA LEU A 240 -2.31 -23.83 46.91
C LEU A 240 -2.57 -24.91 47.99
N LEU A 241 -1.62 -25.82 48.15
CA LEU A 241 -1.65 -26.80 49.23
C LEU A 241 -1.19 -26.13 50.52
N ILE A 242 -1.99 -26.26 51.58
CA ILE A 242 -1.77 -25.55 52.83
C ILE A 242 -1.82 -26.49 54.05
N GLU A 243 -1.13 -26.07 55.10
CA GLU A 243 -1.12 -26.74 56.41
C GLU A 243 -1.48 -25.71 57.49
N VAL A 244 -2.26 -26.11 58.49
CA VAL A 244 -2.68 -25.21 59.57
C VAL A 244 -1.50 -24.93 60.48
N VAL A 245 -1.17 -23.64 60.67
CA VAL A 245 -0.14 -23.25 61.63
C VAL A 245 -0.81 -23.14 63.00
N ALA A 246 -0.62 -24.16 63.84
CA ALA A 246 -1.05 -24.09 65.23
C ALA A 246 -0.39 -22.89 65.92
N HIS A 247 -1.21 -22.04 66.54
CA HIS A 247 -0.77 -20.89 67.31
C HIS A 247 0.05 -21.40 68.51
N ASN A 248 1.38 -21.36 68.42
CA ASN A 248 2.25 -21.71 69.53
C ASN A 248 2.33 -20.49 70.47
N GLU A 249 1.40 -20.40 71.42
CA GLU A 249 1.52 -19.50 72.57
C GLU A 249 2.69 -19.98 73.44
N ASN A 250 3.84 -19.33 73.34
CA ASN A 250 4.81 -19.33 74.42
C ASN A 250 4.78 -17.93 75.07
N PRO A 251 4.28 -17.77 76.31
CA PRO A 251 4.25 -16.48 76.98
C PRO A 251 5.65 -16.06 77.45
N PRO A 252 6.00 -14.76 77.39
CA PRO A 252 7.18 -14.26 78.07
C PRO A 252 6.90 -14.09 79.57
N ASN A 253 7.56 -14.90 80.41
CA ASN A 253 8.24 -14.44 81.62
C ASN A 253 9.15 -15.54 82.19
#